data_AF-A0A378C2L2-F1
#
_entry.id   AF-A0A378C2L2-F1
#
_cell.length_a   1.000
_cell.length_b   1.000
_cell.length_c   1.000
_cell.angle_alpha   90.00
_cell.angle_beta   90.00
_cell.angle_gamma   90.00
#
_symmetry.space_group_name_H-M   'P 1'
#
loop_
_entity.id
_entity.type
_entity.pdbx_description
1 polymer ?
#
loop_
_entity_poly.entity_id
_entity_poly.type
_entity_poly.pdbx_seq_one_letter_code
_entity_poly.pdbx_strand_id
1 'polypeptide(L)'
;MEGDPVTFQPHEEAEKVARTFERDDLLSAAVIDADGKLIGRLTIDEIVDVVYEETDNDLRRMGGLSDEEDVFAPVSKAVKTRWAWLAVNLCTAFIASRVIDGFEHTISQLVALASLMPIVAGIGGNTGNQTITMIVRAMALQQIQPGSFTFLILREMGVALINGLVWAGLWGHHLVAV
;
A
#
# COMPACT_ATOMS: atom_id res chain seq x y z
N MET A 1 24.08 -29.87 -20.90
CA MET A 1 22.76 -29.46 -21.43
C MET A 1 22.04 -28.88 -20.23
N GLU A 2 22.17 -27.56 -20.10
CA GLU A 2 21.88 -26.81 -18.88
C GLU A 2 20.40 -26.38 -18.90
N GLY A 3 19.63 -26.78 -17.90
CA GLY A 3 18.29 -26.24 -17.58
C GLY A 3 17.15 -26.57 -18.54
N ASP A 4 15.98 -26.86 -17.99
CA ASP A 4 14.72 -26.84 -18.75
C ASP A 4 14.50 -25.38 -19.23
N PRO A 5 14.29 -25.11 -20.53
CA PRO A 5 14.15 -23.74 -21.01
C PRO A 5 12.88 -23.09 -20.42
N VAL A 6 13.01 -21.87 -19.91
CA VAL A 6 11.85 -21.09 -19.46
C VAL A 6 10.95 -20.81 -20.66
N THR A 7 9.69 -21.22 -20.57
CA THR A 7 8.68 -21.05 -21.61
C THR A 7 7.44 -20.39 -21.02
N PHE A 8 6.73 -19.64 -21.87
CA PHE A 8 5.50 -18.94 -21.50
C PHE A 8 4.35 -19.34 -22.43
N GLN A 9 3.13 -19.26 -21.92
CA GLN A 9 1.92 -19.42 -22.73
C GLN A 9 1.35 -18.07 -23.19
N PRO A 10 0.67 -17.98 -24.35
CA PRO A 10 0.16 -16.71 -24.89
C PRO A 10 -0.84 -15.96 -24.01
N HIS A 11 -1.47 -16.64 -23.05
CA HIS A 11 -2.50 -16.08 -22.19
C HIS A 11 -1.99 -15.78 -20.78
N GLU A 12 -0.70 -15.96 -20.51
CA GLU A 12 -0.14 -15.55 -19.24
C GLU A 12 -0.15 -14.03 -19.11
N GLU A 13 -0.44 -13.54 -17.90
CA GLU A 13 -0.47 -12.11 -17.61
C GLU A 13 0.92 -11.49 -17.85
N ALA A 14 0.95 -10.39 -18.58
CA ALA A 14 2.18 -9.70 -18.97
C ALA A 14 3.04 -9.32 -17.74
N GLU A 15 2.40 -8.90 -16.64
CA GLU A 15 3.06 -8.61 -15.37
C GLU A 15 3.85 -9.81 -14.83
N LYS A 16 3.24 -10.99 -14.83
CA LYS A 16 3.86 -12.24 -14.34
C LYS A 16 5.05 -12.66 -15.20
N VAL A 17 4.92 -12.49 -16.52
CA VAL A 17 6.01 -12.74 -17.47
C VAL A 17 7.16 -11.77 -17.22
N ALA A 18 6.87 -10.46 -17.08
CA ALA A 18 7.86 -9.44 -16.81
C ALA A 18 8.64 -9.69 -15.51
N ARG A 19 7.95 -10.07 -14.42
CA ARG A 19 8.57 -10.47 -13.15
C ARG A 19 9.50 -11.68 -13.30
N THR A 20 9.14 -12.65 -14.14
CA THR A 20 9.97 -13.84 -14.37
C THR A 20 11.24 -13.48 -15.15
N PHE A 21 11.12 -12.59 -16.13
CA PHE A 21 12.27 -12.03 -16.85
C PHE A 21 13.24 -11.28 -15.92
N GLU A 22 12.72 -10.47 -14.99
CA GLU A 22 13.53 -9.75 -14.00
C GLU A 22 14.19 -10.71 -12.99
N ARG A 23 13.43 -11.67 -12.44
CA ARG A 23 13.92 -12.59 -11.40
C ARG A 23 14.99 -13.55 -11.92
N ASP A 24 14.82 -14.04 -13.15
CA ASP A 24 15.66 -15.10 -13.72
C ASP A 24 16.69 -14.53 -14.75
N ASP A 25 16.85 -13.20 -14.82
CA ASP A 25 17.77 -12.49 -15.73
C ASP A 25 17.66 -12.94 -17.22
N LEU A 26 16.41 -13.11 -17.70
CA LEU A 26 16.17 -13.64 -19.04
C LEU A 26 16.40 -12.58 -20.12
N LEU A 27 17.17 -12.93 -21.15
CA LEU A 27 17.31 -12.10 -22.36
C LEU A 27 16.19 -12.35 -23.38
N SER A 28 15.71 -13.59 -23.43
CA SER A 28 14.62 -14.01 -24.30
C SER A 28 14.01 -15.31 -23.79
N ALA A 29 12.72 -15.53 -24.06
CA ALA A 29 12.03 -16.76 -23.73
C ALA A 29 11.14 -17.22 -24.89
N ALA A 30 10.92 -18.53 -24.98
CA ALA A 30 10.07 -19.13 -25.99
C ALA A 30 8.59 -19.06 -25.57
N VAL A 31 7.72 -18.69 -26.51
CA VAL A 31 6.26 -18.76 -26.33
C VAL A 31 5.76 -20.04 -26.97
N ILE A 32 5.12 -20.90 -26.17
CA ILE A 32 4.60 -22.19 -26.60
C ILE A 32 3.08 -22.25 -26.48
N ASP A 33 2.42 -22.91 -27.43
CA ASP A 33 1.00 -23.22 -27.35
C ASP A 33 0.73 -24.35 -26.33
N ALA A 34 -0.54 -24.62 -26.02
CA ALA A 34 -0.97 -25.69 -25.10
C ALA A 34 -0.45 -27.08 -25.49
N ASP A 35 -0.19 -27.31 -26.78
CA ASP A 35 0.41 -28.54 -27.32
C ASP A 35 1.95 -28.59 -27.22
N GLY A 36 2.59 -27.61 -26.56
CA GLY A 36 4.04 -27.51 -26.42
C GLY A 36 4.78 -27.08 -27.70
N LYS A 37 4.04 -26.58 -28.71
CA LYS A 37 4.62 -26.10 -29.97
C LYS A 37 5.10 -24.66 -29.82
N LEU A 38 6.33 -24.38 -30.28
CA LEU A 38 6.86 -23.03 -30.37
C LEU A 38 6.04 -22.21 -31.37
N ILE A 39 5.44 -21.12 -30.88
CA ILE A 39 4.62 -20.20 -31.68
C ILE A 39 5.20 -18.79 -31.71
N GLY A 40 6.14 -18.47 -30.83
CA GLY A 40 6.79 -17.16 -30.79
C GLY A 40 7.99 -17.10 -29.86
N ARG A 41 8.58 -15.92 -29.76
CA ARG A 41 9.67 -15.59 -28.84
C ARG A 41 9.38 -14.21 -28.25
N LEU A 42 9.55 -14.09 -26.94
CA LEU A 42 9.58 -12.82 -26.21
C LEU A 42 11.02 -12.39 -25.98
N THR A 43 11.30 -11.10 -26.12
CA THR A 43 12.62 -10.52 -25.84
C THR A 43 12.54 -9.43 -24.77
N ILE A 44 13.69 -9.15 -24.13
CA ILE A 44 13.75 -8.18 -23.03
C ILE A 44 13.27 -6.78 -23.43
N ASP A 45 13.47 -6.36 -24.68
CA ASP A 45 12.97 -5.06 -25.18
C ASP A 45 11.45 -4.97 -25.14
N GLU A 46 10.72 -6.06 -25.41
CA GLU A 46 9.25 -6.09 -25.33
C GLU A 46 8.76 -6.10 -23.88
N ILE A 47 9.55 -6.66 -22.96
CA ILE A 47 9.22 -6.72 -21.53
C ILE A 47 9.48 -5.39 -20.82
N VAL A 48 10.47 -4.62 -21.24
CA VAL A 48 10.82 -3.33 -20.63
C VAL A 48 9.64 -2.36 -20.65
N ASP A 49 8.89 -2.31 -21.75
CA ASP A 49 7.70 -1.44 -21.85
C ASP A 49 6.63 -1.83 -20.84
N VAL A 50 6.39 -3.14 -20.66
CA VAL A 50 5.44 -3.68 -19.68
C VAL A 50 5.85 -3.32 -18.24
N VAL A 51 7.14 -3.41 -17.91
CA VAL A 51 7.65 -3.04 -16.58
C VAL A 51 7.40 -1.55 -16.27
N TYR A 52 7.58 -0.67 -17.26
CA TYR A 52 7.29 0.75 -17.09
C TYR A 52 5.80 1.03 -16.91
N GLU A 53 4.95 0.39 -17.70
CA GLU A 53 3.49 0.56 -17.62
C GLU A 53 2.92 0.05 -16.28
N GLU A 54 3.41 -1.09 -15.78
CA GLU A 54 3.02 -1.62 -14.47
C GLU A 54 3.53 -0.76 -13.32
N THR A 55 4.77 -0.27 -13.38
CA THR A 55 5.30 0.62 -12.33
C THR A 55 4.49 1.92 -12.22
N ASP A 56 4.07 2.48 -13.35
CA ASP A 56 3.20 3.66 -13.40
C ASP A 56 1.80 3.35 -12.86
N ASN A 57 1.21 2.21 -13.24
CA ASN A 57 -0.09 1.75 -12.72
C ASN A 57 -0.06 1.48 -11.20
N ASP A 58 0.98 0.86 -10.66
CA ASP A 58 1.12 0.60 -9.23
C ASP A 58 1.26 1.90 -8.42
N LEU A 59 2.04 2.86 -8.91
CA LEU A 59 2.15 4.19 -8.29
C LEU A 59 0.81 4.92 -8.27
N ARG A 60 0.04 4.84 -9.36
CA ARG A 60 -1.30 5.42 -9.45
C ARG A 60 -2.28 4.75 -8.48
N ARG A 61 -2.29 3.41 -8.43
CA ARG A 61 -3.13 2.62 -7.51
C ARG A 61 -2.81 2.90 -6.05
N MET A 62 -1.54 3.02 -5.67
CA MET A 62 -1.13 3.36 -4.29
C MET A 62 -1.61 4.74 -3.84
N GLY A 63 -1.76 5.69 -4.77
CA GLY A 63 -2.27 7.03 -4.49
C GLY A 63 -3.80 7.15 -4.40
N GLY A 64 -4.55 6.06 -4.66
CA GLY A 64 -6.01 6.13 -4.81
C GLY A 64 -6.46 6.95 -6.03
N LEU A 65 -5.53 7.23 -6.95
CA LEU A 65 -5.78 7.97 -8.17
C LEU A 65 -6.44 6.98 -9.14
N SER A 66 -7.74 7.15 -9.39
CA SER A 66 -8.40 6.53 -10.55
C SER A 66 -7.62 6.93 -11.82
N ASP A 67 -7.72 6.14 -12.90
CA ASP A 67 -7.15 6.40 -14.26
C ASP A 67 -7.39 7.82 -14.83
N GLU A 68 -8.16 8.64 -14.12
CA GLU A 68 -8.68 9.94 -14.51
C GLU A 68 -8.10 11.13 -13.73
N GLU A 69 -7.32 10.94 -12.67
CA GLU A 69 -6.62 12.04 -11.97
C GLU A 69 -5.32 12.41 -12.68
N ASP A 70 -5.46 12.88 -13.91
CA ASP A 70 -4.43 13.69 -14.54
C ASP A 70 -4.29 14.99 -13.74
N VAL A 71 -3.08 15.36 -13.33
CA VAL A 71 -2.80 16.64 -12.67
C VAL A 71 -3.27 17.83 -13.52
N PHE A 72 -3.34 17.63 -14.84
CA PHE A 72 -3.84 18.60 -15.81
C PHE A 72 -5.36 18.52 -16.05
N ALA A 73 -6.10 17.68 -15.32
CA ALA A 73 -7.55 17.58 -15.46
C ALA A 73 -8.25 18.89 -15.06
N PRO A 74 -9.38 19.25 -15.71
CA PRO A 74 -10.18 20.40 -15.31
C PRO A 74 -10.59 20.32 -13.84
N VAL A 75 -10.57 21.45 -13.13
CA VAL A 75 -10.92 21.54 -11.69
C VAL A 75 -12.26 20.88 -11.38
N SER A 76 -13.25 21.00 -12.28
CA SER A 76 -14.57 20.38 -12.11
C SER A 76 -14.54 18.85 -12.11
N LYS A 77 -13.59 18.22 -12.82
CA LYS A 77 -13.37 16.77 -12.81
C LYS A 77 -12.72 16.35 -11.50
N ALA A 78 -11.62 17.02 -11.12
CA ALA A 78 -10.91 16.75 -9.87
C ALA A 78 -11.81 16.88 -8.62
N VAL A 79 -12.67 17.92 -8.58
CA VAL A 79 -13.64 18.11 -7.48
C VAL A 79 -14.62 16.94 -7.41
N LYS A 80 -15.16 16.47 -8.54
CA LYS A 80 -16.10 15.34 -8.56
C LYS A 80 -15.44 14.04 -8.09
N THR A 81 -14.21 13.77 -8.53
CA THR A 81 -13.47 12.57 -8.14
C THR A 81 -13.18 12.56 -6.64
N ARG A 82 -12.79 13.71 -6.06
CA ARG A 82 -12.46 13.83 -4.64
C ARG A 82 -13.66 14.01 -3.72
N TRP A 83 -14.78 14.51 -4.23
CA TRP A 83 -15.97 14.83 -3.43
C TRP A 83 -16.49 13.62 -2.66
N ALA A 84 -16.59 12.46 -3.32
CA ALA A 84 -17.08 11.24 -2.67
C ALA A 84 -16.17 10.82 -1.50
N TRP A 85 -14.85 10.85 -1.71
CA TRP A 85 -13.87 10.55 -0.66
C TRP A 85 -13.92 11.55 0.50
N LEU A 86 -14.02 12.85 0.20
CA LEU A 86 -14.16 13.89 1.22
C LEU A 86 -15.45 13.76 2.03
N ALA A 87 -16.56 13.39 1.38
CA ALA A 87 -17.83 13.17 2.05
C ALA A 87 -17.75 11.98 3.02
N VAL A 88 -17.09 10.88 2.62
CA VAL A 88 -16.85 9.73 3.51
C VAL A 88 -15.98 10.13 4.70
N ASN A 89 -14.88 10.87 4.48
CA ASN A 89 -14.03 11.37 5.57
C ASN A 89 -14.75 12.32 6.52
N LEU A 90 -15.67 13.14 6.01
CA LEU A 90 -16.47 14.02 6.84
C LEU A 90 -17.45 13.21 7.71
N CYS A 91 -18.07 12.17 7.15
CA CYS A 91 -18.93 11.25 7.91
C CYS A 91 -18.16 10.53 9.02
N THR A 92 -16.94 10.04 8.74
CA THR A 92 -16.11 9.40 9.77
C THR A 92 -15.65 10.39 10.83
N ALA A 93 -15.35 11.65 10.45
CA ALA A 93 -15.05 12.72 11.40
C ALA A 93 -16.24 13.02 12.34
N PHE A 94 -17.47 13.01 11.84
CA PHE A 94 -18.65 13.15 12.71
C PHE A 94 -18.81 12.00 13.69
N ILE A 95 -18.53 10.75 13.27
CA ILE A 95 -18.55 9.60 14.18
C ILE A 95 -17.49 9.77 15.27
N ALA A 96 -16.27 10.18 14.91
CA ALA A 96 -15.20 10.45 15.87
C ALA A 96 -15.57 11.57 16.86
N SER A 97 -16.19 12.65 16.39
CA SER A 97 -16.69 13.74 17.25
C SER A 97 -17.67 13.23 18.30
N ARG A 98 -18.59 12.32 17.93
CA ARG A 98 -19.57 11.77 18.88
C ARG A 98 -18.93 10.92 19.97
N VAL A 99 -17.83 10.24 19.67
CA VAL A 99 -17.06 9.52 20.68
C VAL A 99 -16.42 10.51 21.65
N ILE A 100 -15.84 11.61 21.15
CA ILE A 100 -15.22 12.66 21.98
C ILE A 100 -16.25 13.33 22.89
N ASP A 101 -17.44 13.64 22.40
CA ASP A 101 -18.54 14.23 23.19
C ASP A 101 -18.87 13.36 24.42
N GLY A 102 -18.78 12.03 24.28
CA GLY A 102 -18.98 11.08 25.40
C GLY A 102 -17.94 11.20 26.52
N PHE A 103 -16.78 11.79 26.26
CA PHE A 103 -15.69 12.01 27.22
C PHE A 103 -15.56 13.47 27.68
N GLU A 104 -16.49 14.36 27.33
CA GLU A 104 -16.45 15.78 27.66
C GLU A 104 -16.20 16.04 29.16
N HIS A 105 -16.88 15.28 30.03
CA HIS A 105 -16.70 15.40 31.48
C HIS A 105 -15.27 15.08 31.93
N THR A 106 -14.66 14.03 31.37
CA THR A 106 -13.27 13.64 31.68
C THR A 106 -12.27 14.67 31.16
N ILE A 107 -12.50 15.20 29.95
CA ILE A 107 -11.64 16.24 29.36
C ILE A 107 -11.69 17.52 30.19
N SER A 108 -12.85 17.88 30.73
CA SER A 108 -13.00 19.06 31.59
C SER A 108 -12.19 18.95 32.91
N GLN A 109 -11.97 17.73 33.40
CA GLN A 109 -11.17 17.47 34.60
C GLN A 109 -9.66 17.45 34.31
N LEU A 110 -9.28 17.10 33.09
CA LEU A 110 -7.88 16.98 32.68
C LEU A 110 -7.69 17.58 31.29
N VAL A 111 -7.43 18.90 31.25
CA VAL A 111 -7.25 19.65 30.00
C VAL A 111 -6.12 19.08 29.12
N ALA A 112 -5.12 18.43 29.73
CA ALA A 112 -4.05 17.73 29.01
C ALA A 112 -4.53 16.60 28.09
N LEU A 113 -5.72 16.01 28.32
CA LEU A 113 -6.27 15.02 27.39
C LEU A 113 -6.63 15.66 26.05
N ALA A 114 -7.07 16.92 26.03
CA ALA A 114 -7.41 17.63 24.81
C ALA A 114 -6.17 17.86 23.92
N SER A 115 -5.00 18.13 24.51
CA SER A 115 -3.75 18.28 23.75
C SER A 115 -3.19 16.95 23.27
N LEU A 116 -3.51 15.84 23.93
CA LEU A 116 -3.07 14.50 23.51
C LEU A 116 -3.86 13.93 22.32
N MET A 117 -5.13 14.33 22.14
CA MET A 117 -5.98 13.79 21.07
C MET A 117 -5.38 13.93 19.66
N PRO A 118 -4.93 15.13 19.21
CA PRO A 118 -4.39 15.28 17.85
C PRO A 118 -3.06 14.54 17.67
N ILE A 119 -2.29 14.41 18.74
CA ILE A 119 -0.98 13.75 18.72
C ILE A 119 -1.17 12.25 18.50
N VAL A 120 -2.02 11.62 19.30
CA VAL A 120 -2.30 10.18 19.18
C VAL A 120 -2.94 9.87 17.83
N ALA A 121 -3.90 10.69 17.40
CA ALA A 121 -4.52 10.57 16.08
C ALA A 121 -3.50 10.71 14.94
N GLY A 122 -2.60 11.69 15.02
CA GLY A 122 -1.57 11.94 14.01
C GLY A 122 -0.54 10.82 13.90
N ILE A 123 -0.01 10.33 15.04
CA ILE A 123 0.94 9.22 15.04
C ILE A 123 0.26 7.95 14.53
N GLY A 124 -0.95 7.63 15.03
CA GLY A 124 -1.70 6.46 14.60
C GLY A 124 -2.01 6.48 13.09
N GLY A 125 -2.45 7.62 12.57
CA GLY A 125 -2.73 7.80 11.14
C GLY A 125 -1.47 7.66 10.27
N ASN A 126 -0.37 8.32 10.66
CA ASN A 126 0.87 8.27 9.89
C ASN A 126 1.50 6.88 9.90
N THR A 127 1.55 6.22 11.05
CA THR A 127 2.01 4.83 11.15
C THR A 127 1.12 3.89 10.34
N GLY A 128 -0.20 4.04 10.44
CA GLY A 128 -1.14 3.24 9.64
C GLY A 128 -0.91 3.39 8.14
N ASN A 129 -0.74 4.62 7.64
CA ASN A 129 -0.42 4.88 6.24
C ASN A 129 0.92 4.26 5.82
N GLN A 130 1.94 4.31 6.68
CA GLN A 130 3.23 3.69 6.41
C GLN A 130 3.09 2.17 6.26
N THR A 131 2.40 1.53 7.19
CA THR A 131 2.15 0.08 7.17
C THR A 131 1.33 -0.32 5.94
N ILE A 132 0.23 0.39 5.64
CA ILE A 132 -0.59 0.14 4.44
C ILE A 132 0.25 0.26 3.17
N THR A 133 1.01 1.34 3.02
CA THR A 133 1.85 1.57 1.83
C THR A 133 2.88 0.46 1.65
N MET A 134 3.55 0.05 2.74
CA MET A 134 4.52 -1.05 2.71
C MET A 134 3.87 -2.37 2.29
N ILE A 135 2.70 -2.70 2.87
CA ILE A 135 2.01 -3.96 2.60
C ILE A 135 1.43 -3.97 1.19
N VAL A 136 0.80 -2.88 0.73
CA VAL A 136 0.28 -2.76 -0.64
C VAL A 136 1.41 -2.92 -1.66
N ARG A 137 2.55 -2.27 -1.43
CA ARG A 137 3.73 -2.45 -2.29
C ARG A 137 4.24 -3.90 -2.29
N ALA A 138 4.30 -4.55 -1.12
CA ALA A 138 4.73 -5.93 -1.04
C ALA A 138 3.74 -6.90 -1.72
N MET A 139 2.44 -6.60 -1.68
CA MET A 139 1.41 -7.34 -2.41
C MET A 139 1.54 -7.13 -3.92
N ALA A 140 1.67 -5.87 -4.37
CA ALA A 140 1.88 -5.53 -5.76
C ALA A 140 3.12 -6.24 -6.30
N LEU A 141 4.23 -6.19 -5.57
CA LEU A 141 5.47 -6.88 -5.94
C LEU A 141 5.44 -8.42 -5.79
N GLN A 142 4.28 -9.02 -5.48
CA GLN A 142 4.11 -10.46 -5.20
C GLN A 142 5.12 -11.03 -4.18
N GLN A 143 5.60 -10.18 -3.26
CA GLN A 143 6.56 -10.57 -2.22
C GLN A 143 5.88 -11.29 -1.05
N ILE A 144 4.55 -11.24 -0.99
CA ILE A 144 3.75 -11.91 0.05
C ILE A 144 3.27 -13.27 -0.47
N GLN A 145 3.81 -14.35 0.10
CA GLN A 145 3.35 -15.70 -0.21
C GLN A 145 1.94 -15.96 0.35
N PRO A 146 1.04 -16.62 -0.40
CA PRO A 146 -0.26 -17.06 0.10
C PRO A 146 -0.06 -17.98 1.30
N GLY A 147 -0.42 -17.51 2.51
CA GLY A 147 -0.23 -18.23 3.77
C GLY A 147 0.62 -17.51 4.82
N SER A 148 1.34 -16.46 4.43
CA SER A 148 2.17 -15.65 5.35
C SER A 148 1.43 -14.54 6.10
N PHE A 149 0.11 -14.37 5.86
CA PHE A 149 -0.69 -13.27 6.39
C PHE A 149 -0.68 -13.19 7.93
N THR A 150 -0.84 -14.32 8.61
CA THR A 150 -0.81 -14.37 10.08
C THR A 150 0.56 -13.97 10.64
N PHE A 151 1.65 -14.41 10.00
CA PHE A 151 3.01 -14.02 10.38
C PHE A 151 3.22 -12.50 10.21
N LEU A 152 2.73 -11.94 9.10
CA LEU A 152 2.81 -10.50 8.82
C LEU A 152 2.10 -9.68 9.90
N ILE A 153 0.88 -10.09 10.30
CA ILE A 153 0.12 -9.43 11.38
C ILE A 153 0.88 -9.49 12.70
N LEU A 154 1.37 -10.66 13.10
CA LEU A 154 2.11 -10.80 14.37
C LEU A 154 3.39 -9.97 14.38
N ARG A 155 4.12 -9.94 13.26
CA ARG A 155 5.32 -9.10 13.11
C ARG A 155 4.97 -7.63 13.29
N GLU A 156 3.91 -7.15 12.66
CA GLU A 156 3.51 -5.75 12.73
C GLU A 156 2.99 -5.37 14.13
N MET A 157 2.25 -6.27 14.80
CA MET A 157 1.87 -6.09 16.20
C MET A 157 3.11 -5.96 17.10
N GLY A 158 4.15 -6.75 16.86
CA GLY A 158 5.43 -6.65 17.58
C GLY A 158 6.10 -5.29 17.36
N VAL A 159 6.17 -4.81 16.12
CA VAL A 159 6.72 -3.49 15.78
C VAL A 159 5.91 -2.38 16.45
N ALA A 160 4.58 -2.45 16.39
CA ALA A 160 3.69 -1.47 17.01
C ALA A 160 3.86 -1.44 18.54
N LEU A 161 3.99 -2.60 19.18
CA LEU A 161 4.16 -2.70 20.64
C LEU A 161 5.52 -2.14 21.09
N ILE A 162 6.60 -2.47 20.40
CA ILE A 162 7.94 -1.93 20.72
C ILE A 162 7.95 -0.41 20.55
N ASN A 163 7.45 0.10 19.41
CA ASN A 163 7.37 1.54 19.19
C ASN A 163 6.49 2.22 20.24
N GLY A 164 5.32 1.65 20.54
CA GLY A 164 4.41 2.16 21.56
C GLY A 164 5.07 2.27 22.93
N LEU A 165 5.79 1.25 23.38
CA LEU A 165 6.50 1.26 24.67
C LEU A 165 7.62 2.31 24.72
N VAL A 166 8.41 2.42 23.65
CA VAL A 166 9.51 3.40 23.58
C VAL A 166 8.95 4.82 23.61
N TRP A 167 7.96 5.13 22.77
CA TRP A 167 7.36 6.46 22.71
C TRP A 167 6.58 6.79 23.98
N ALA A 168 5.83 5.83 24.55
CA ALA A 168 5.13 6.04 25.82
C ALA A 168 6.10 6.32 26.97
N GLY A 169 7.26 5.64 27.02
CA GLY A 169 8.30 5.92 28.01
C GLY A 169 8.88 7.33 27.87
N LEU A 170 9.20 7.74 26.65
CA LEU A 170 9.75 9.08 26.35
C LEU A 170 8.74 10.20 26.65
N TRP A 171 7.49 10.03 26.22
CA TRP A 171 6.42 11.02 26.40
C TRP A 171 5.92 11.08 27.84
N GLY A 172 5.79 9.93 28.50
CA GLY A 172 5.41 9.85 29.90
C GLY A 172 6.37 10.64 30.79
N HIS A 173 7.68 10.55 30.52
CA HIS A 173 8.67 11.35 31.23
C HIS A 173 8.50 12.86 30.99
N HIS A 174 8.13 13.28 29.78
CA HIS A 174 7.98 14.70 29.43
C HIS A 174 6.66 15.31 29.94
N LEU A 175 5.58 14.52 30.03
CA LEU A 175 4.28 14.93 30.58
C LEU A 175 4.28 15.02 32.11
N VAL A 176 5.12 14.24 32.79
CA VAL A 176 5.28 14.30 34.25
C VAL A 176 6.17 15.48 34.68
N ALA A 177 6.97 16.02 33.75
CA ALA A 177 7.90 17.13 33.99
C ALA A 177 7.33 18.54 33.68
N VAL A 178 6.11 18.62 33.11
CA VAL A 178 5.38 19.86 32.77
C VAL A 178 4.20 20.02 33.70
#